data_AF-A0A937QNH4-F1
#
_entry.id   AF-A0A937QNH4-F1
#
_cell.length_a   1.000
_cell.length_b   1.000
_cell.length_c   1.000
_cell.angle_alpha   90.00
_cell.angle_beta   90.00
_cell.angle_gamma   90.00
#
_symmetry.space_group_name_H-M   'P 1'
#
loop_
_entity.id
_entity.type
_entity.pdbx_description
1 polymer ?
#
loop_
_entity_poly.entity_id
_entity_poly.type
_entity_poly.pdbx_seq_one_letter_code
_entity_poly.pdbx_strand_id
1 'polypeptide(L)'
;MFPVAKAVIHLGSTEIIDTFAEAFRLRFARLVVTAHDTSWLEAGVQSFCGYATSVIGCDAEVGVERFISPDESPDGRPGASILAFAFTTDSLAEAVANRTGQCLLTCPTTAV
;
A
#
# COMPACT_ATOMS: atom_id res chain seq x y z
N MET A 1 -34.08 23.61 28.57
CA MET A 1 -32.83 23.15 27.96
C MET A 1 -33.06 23.12 26.45
N PHE A 2 -32.59 24.13 25.72
CA PHE A 2 -32.80 24.20 24.27
C PHE A 2 -31.83 23.24 23.58
N PRO A 3 -32.26 22.44 22.60
CA PRO A 3 -31.34 21.60 21.84
C PRO A 3 -30.45 22.50 21.00
N VAL A 4 -29.14 22.42 21.21
CA VAL A 4 -28.16 23.04 20.31
C VAL A 4 -28.25 22.26 19.00
N ALA A 5 -28.76 22.90 17.94
CA ALA A 5 -28.75 22.31 16.62
C ALA A 5 -27.30 22.05 16.20
N LYS A 6 -26.96 20.78 15.92
CA LYS A 6 -25.65 20.41 15.40
C LYS A 6 -25.49 21.10 14.04
N ALA A 7 -24.40 21.85 13.84
CA ALA A 7 -24.13 22.48 12.56
C ALA A 7 -23.93 21.38 11.51
N VAL A 8 -24.71 21.42 10.42
CA VAL A 8 -24.62 20.47 9.33
C VAL A 8 -23.47 20.91 8.41
N ILE A 9 -22.48 20.04 8.22
CA ILE A 9 -21.36 20.28 7.33
C ILE A 9 -21.72 19.72 5.96
N HIS A 10 -21.58 20.51 4.91
CA HIS A 10 -21.77 20.06 3.54
C HIS A 10 -20.46 20.18 2.74
N LEU A 11 -20.12 19.12 1.99
CA LEU A 11 -19.12 19.17 0.93
C LEU A 11 -19.86 19.08 -0.40
N GLY A 12 -20.03 20.22 -1.08
CA GLY A 12 -20.94 20.32 -2.22
C GLY A 12 -22.39 20.05 -1.79
N SER A 13 -23.05 19.08 -2.42
CA SER A 13 -24.40 18.63 -2.07
C SER A 13 -24.42 17.50 -1.02
N THR A 14 -23.27 16.98 -0.61
CA THR A 14 -23.19 15.83 0.29
C THR A 14 -23.10 16.30 1.74
N GLU A 15 -23.98 15.78 2.59
CA GLU A 15 -23.89 15.97 4.04
C GLU A 15 -22.74 15.14 4.62
N ILE A 16 -21.91 15.79 5.45
CA ILE A 16 -20.84 15.15 6.19
C ILE A 16 -21.33 14.89 7.62
N ILE A 17 -21.45 13.61 7.95
CA ILE A 17 -21.80 13.18 9.30
C ILE A 17 -20.66 13.58 10.24
N ASP A 18 -20.97 14.41 11.24
CA ASP A 18 -20.03 14.78 12.31
C ASP A 18 -19.80 13.58 13.26
N THR A 19 -18.87 12.72 12.83
CA THR A 19 -18.37 11.52 13.49
C THR A 19 -16.88 11.36 13.17
N PHE A 20 -16.25 10.27 13.64
CA PHE A 20 -14.84 9.99 13.44
C PHE A 20 -14.60 8.60 12.82
N ALA A 21 -13.40 8.39 12.28
CA ALA A 21 -12.90 7.09 11.88
C ALA A 21 -11.94 6.57 12.97
N GLU A 22 -12.18 5.37 13.47
CA GLU A 22 -11.29 4.70 14.42
C GLU A 22 -10.24 3.87 13.65
N ALA A 23 -8.97 4.19 13.85
CA ALA A 23 -7.85 3.51 13.19
C ALA A 23 -7.03 2.71 14.20
N PHE A 24 -6.40 1.64 13.73
CA PHE A 24 -5.59 0.73 14.54
C PHE A 24 -4.11 0.88 14.20
N ARG A 25 -3.25 0.63 15.20
CA ARG A 25 -1.80 0.64 14.99
C ARG A 25 -1.36 -0.66 14.34
N LEU A 26 -0.65 -0.52 13.22
CA LEU A 26 0.03 -1.62 12.52
C LEU A 26 1.53 -1.32 12.40
N ARG A 27 2.32 -2.36 12.11
CA ARG A 27 3.69 -2.22 11.61
C ARG A 27 3.63 -2.10 10.10
N PHE A 28 4.55 -1.31 9.53
CA PHE A 28 4.62 -1.14 8.09
C PHE A 28 6.04 -1.16 7.57
N ALA A 29 6.19 -1.58 6.32
CA ALA A 29 7.40 -1.47 5.53
C ALA A 29 7.05 -0.77 4.23
N ARG A 30 7.99 0.03 3.71
CA ARG A 30 7.89 0.64 2.39
C ARG A 30 9.00 0.08 1.52
N LEU A 31 8.61 -0.47 0.37
CA LEU A 31 9.52 -1.02 -0.62
C LEU A 31 9.52 -0.11 -1.85
N VAL A 32 10.68 0.05 -2.47
CA VAL A 32 10.80 0.67 -3.79
C VAL A 32 11.11 -0.44 -4.77
N VAL A 33 10.23 -0.66 -5.74
CA VAL A 33 10.42 -1.66 -6.78
C VAL A 33 10.65 -0.94 -8.10
N THR A 34 11.68 -1.31 -8.84
CA THR A 34 11.95 -0.78 -10.19
C THR A 34 11.99 -1.91 -11.21
N ALA A 35 11.70 -1.61 -12.48
CA ALA A 35 11.74 -2.59 -13.57
C ALA A 35 12.19 -1.94 -14.89
N HIS A 36 12.45 -2.72 -15.93
CA HIS A 36 12.93 -2.17 -17.21
C HIS A 36 11.93 -1.19 -17.86
N ASP A 37 10.64 -1.50 -17.78
CA ASP A 37 9.54 -0.70 -18.31
C ASP A 37 8.30 -0.83 -17.40
N THR A 38 7.26 -0.08 -17.73
CA THR A 38 6.01 -0.08 -16.95
C THR A 38 5.26 -1.40 -17.01
N SER A 39 5.43 -2.21 -18.07
CA SER A 39 4.73 -3.49 -18.20
C SER A 39 5.27 -4.50 -17.19
N TRP A 40 6.60 -4.60 -17.07
CA TRP A 40 7.23 -5.46 -16.06
C TRP A 40 7.02 -4.94 -14.64
N LEU A 41 7.07 -3.62 -14.46
CA LEU A 41 6.80 -3.00 -13.17
C LEU A 41 5.38 -3.35 -12.70
N GLU A 42 4.37 -3.13 -13.54
CA GLU A 42 2.97 -3.42 -13.21
C GLU A 42 2.77 -4.90 -12.90
N ALA A 43 3.36 -5.81 -13.68
CA ALA A 43 3.25 -7.25 -13.43
C ALA A 43 3.81 -7.65 -12.05
N GLY A 44 5.01 -7.19 -11.70
CA GLY A 44 5.65 -7.50 -10.42
C GLY A 44 4.88 -6.89 -9.23
N VAL A 45 4.47 -5.62 -9.36
CA VAL A 45 3.72 -4.89 -8.34
C VAL A 45 2.34 -5.50 -8.11
N GLN A 46 1.60 -5.85 -9.17
CA GLN A 46 0.31 -6.51 -9.07
C GLN A 46 0.42 -7.87 -8.39
N SER A 47 1.44 -8.67 -8.75
CA SER A 47 1.68 -9.95 -8.09
C SER A 47 2.02 -9.77 -6.60
N PHE A 48 2.85 -8.79 -6.25
CA PHE A 48 3.26 -8.53 -4.86
C PHE A 48 2.09 -8.01 -4.00
N CYS A 49 1.20 -7.18 -4.56
CA CYS A 49 0.04 -6.62 -3.84
C CYS A 49 -1.19 -7.56 -3.86
N GLY A 50 -1.16 -8.63 -4.65
CA GLY A 50 -2.26 -9.60 -4.73
C GLY A 50 -2.50 -10.34 -3.41
N TYR A 51 -3.75 -10.75 -3.16
CA TYR A 51 -4.15 -11.49 -1.95
C TYR A 51 -3.70 -10.81 -0.64
N ALA A 52 -3.89 -9.50 -0.53
CA ALA A 52 -3.36 -8.70 0.59
C ALA A 52 -4.32 -7.59 1.04
N THR A 53 -5.62 -7.89 1.15
CA THR A 53 -6.63 -6.86 1.43
C THR A 53 -6.88 -6.63 2.91
N SER A 54 -6.72 -7.64 3.77
CA SER A 54 -6.93 -7.48 5.20
C SER A 54 -6.05 -8.43 6.01
N VAL A 55 -5.34 -7.88 7.02
CA VAL A 55 -4.51 -8.67 7.94
C VAL A 55 -5.32 -9.62 8.84
N ILE A 56 -6.65 -9.60 8.75
CA ILE A 56 -7.54 -10.55 9.43
C ILE A 56 -7.48 -11.94 8.77
N GLY A 57 -7.29 -11.99 7.44
CA GLY A 57 -7.30 -13.25 6.67
C GLY A 57 -6.16 -13.40 5.67
N CYS A 58 -5.49 -12.31 5.31
CA CYS A 58 -4.25 -12.30 4.54
C CYS A 58 -3.03 -12.26 5.48
N ASP A 59 -1.88 -12.67 4.98
CA ASP A 59 -0.57 -12.55 5.64
C ASP A 59 -0.13 -11.08 5.83
N ALA A 60 -0.58 -10.17 4.96
CA ALA A 60 -0.35 -8.74 5.07
C ALA A 60 -1.48 -7.92 4.40
N GLU A 61 -1.54 -6.63 4.73
CA GLU A 61 -2.24 -5.60 3.94
C GLU A 61 -1.22 -4.90 3.04
N VAL A 62 -1.37 -4.99 1.72
CA VAL A 62 -0.35 -4.48 0.78
C VAL A 62 -1.00 -3.69 -0.34
N GLY A 63 -0.39 -2.55 -0.69
CA GLY A 63 -0.87 -1.72 -1.78
C GLY A 63 0.21 -0.81 -2.36
N VAL A 64 -0.03 -0.39 -3.60
CA VAL A 64 0.77 0.63 -4.26
C VAL A 64 0.47 1.99 -3.64
N GLU A 65 1.50 2.63 -3.08
CA GLU A 65 1.41 3.99 -2.57
C GLU A 65 1.45 4.99 -3.73
N ARG A 66 2.43 4.82 -4.64
CA ARG A 66 2.57 5.63 -5.85
C ARG A 66 3.47 4.97 -6.89
N PHE A 67 3.29 5.35 -8.14
CA PHE A 67 4.32 5.14 -9.16
C PHE A 67 5.41 6.22 -9.04
N ILE A 68 6.63 5.86 -9.41
CA ILE A 68 7.85 6.65 -9.29
C ILE A 68 8.44 6.81 -10.70
N SER A 69 8.75 8.06 -11.05
CA SER A 69 9.41 8.40 -12.30
C SER A 69 10.88 7.91 -12.29
N PRO A 70 11.49 7.64 -13.47
CA PRO A 70 12.89 7.24 -13.54
C PRO A 70 13.86 8.21 -12.85
N ASP A 71 13.60 9.52 -12.89
CA ASP A 71 14.43 10.56 -12.28
C ASP A 71 14.38 10.59 -10.74
N GLU A 72 13.32 10.04 -10.14
CA GLU A 72 13.19 9.88 -8.69
C GLU A 72 13.66 8.51 -8.19
N SER A 73 13.92 7.56 -9.09
CA SER A 73 14.24 6.17 -8.75
C SER A 73 15.73 5.98 -8.41
N PRO A 74 16.09 5.01 -7.54
CA PRO A 74 17.50 4.77 -7.17
C PRO A 74 18.40 4.31 -8.32
N ASP A 75 17.84 3.70 -9.37
CA ASP A 75 18.58 3.08 -10.47
C ASP A 75 18.22 3.65 -11.85
N GLY A 76 17.46 4.76 -11.90
CA GLY A 76 17.11 5.45 -13.15
C GLY A 76 16.05 4.75 -14.00
N ARG A 77 15.24 3.85 -13.41
CA ARG A 77 14.22 3.08 -14.12
C ARG A 77 12.80 3.38 -13.59
N PRO A 78 11.73 3.11 -14.36
CA PRO A 78 10.37 3.22 -13.84
C PRO A 78 10.19 2.40 -12.57
N GLY A 79 9.57 3.00 -11.55
CA GLY A 79 9.42 2.35 -10.25
C GLY A 79 8.05 2.53 -9.60
N ALA A 80 7.86 1.87 -8.47
CA ALA A 80 6.69 1.98 -7.62
C ALA A 80 7.09 1.91 -6.15
N SER A 81 6.46 2.76 -5.34
CA SER A 81 6.49 2.64 -3.89
C SER A 81 5.34 1.73 -3.46
N ILE A 82 5.64 0.68 -2.70
CA ILE A 82 4.67 -0.26 -2.15
C ILE A 82 4.71 -0.17 -0.63
N LEU A 83 3.53 -0.11 -0.01
CA LEU A 83 3.37 -0.22 1.43
C LEU A 83 2.83 -1.61 1.78
N ALA A 84 3.45 -2.24 2.78
CA ALA A 84 3.00 -3.49 3.38
C ALA A 84 2.78 -3.28 4.88
N PHE A 85 1.68 -3.81 5.42
CA PHE A 85 1.27 -3.68 6.80
C PHE A 85 0.98 -5.04 7.43
N ALA A 86 1.33 -5.20 8.71
CA ALA A 86 0.96 -6.36 9.52
C ALA A 86 0.86 -5.98 11.02
N PHE A 87 0.29 -6.86 11.84
CA PHE A 87 0.16 -6.61 13.28
C PHE A 87 1.51 -6.57 14.02
N THR A 88 2.47 -7.39 13.60
CA THR A 88 3.77 -7.51 14.27
C THR A 88 4.92 -7.30 13.28
N THR A 89 6.10 -6.95 13.79
CA THR A 89 7.29 -6.80 12.94
C THR A 89 7.70 -8.12 12.32
N ASP A 90 7.58 -9.22 13.07
CA ASP A 90 7.96 -10.55 12.59
C ASP A 90 7.05 -11.04 11.46
N SER A 91 5.72 -10.89 11.60
CA SER A 91 4.77 -11.25 10.53
C SER A 91 4.95 -10.37 9.30
N LEU A 92 5.23 -9.08 9.48
CA LEU A 92 5.56 -8.18 8.37
C LEU A 92 6.84 -8.62 7.65
N ALA A 93 7.90 -8.95 8.40
CA ALA A 93 9.16 -9.37 7.83
C ALA A 93 9.02 -10.68 7.03
N GLU A 94 8.25 -11.64 7.57
CA GLU A 94 7.93 -12.90 6.88
C GLU A 94 7.14 -12.65 5.58
N ALA A 95 6.05 -11.87 5.65
CA ALA A 95 5.24 -11.56 4.48
C ALA A 95 6.05 -10.83 3.40
N VAL A 96 6.83 -9.82 3.77
CA VAL A 96 7.68 -9.06 2.84
C VAL A 96 8.74 -9.95 2.20
N ALA A 97 9.43 -10.80 2.97
CA ALA A 97 10.44 -11.70 2.44
C ALA A 97 9.84 -12.72 1.46
N ASN A 98 8.74 -13.36 1.84
CA ASN A 98 8.06 -14.35 1.01
C ASN A 98 7.53 -13.73 -0.28
N ARG A 99 6.84 -12.59 -0.19
CA ARG A 99 6.31 -11.88 -1.36
C ARG A 99 7.42 -11.36 -2.27
N THR A 100 8.51 -10.85 -1.71
CA THR A 100 9.67 -10.43 -2.51
C THR A 100 10.28 -11.61 -3.25
N GLY A 101 10.50 -12.73 -2.57
CA GLY A 101 11.09 -13.94 -3.16
C GLY A 101 10.21 -14.65 -4.18
N GLN A 102 8.88 -14.59 -4.03
CA GLN A 102 7.94 -15.34 -4.88
C GLN A 102 7.22 -14.48 -5.93
N CYS A 103 7.22 -13.15 -5.80
CA CYS A 103 6.57 -12.24 -6.73
C CYS A 103 7.54 -11.30 -7.45
N LEU A 104 8.57 -10.78 -6.77
CA LEU A 104 9.48 -9.79 -7.36
C LEU A 104 10.72 -10.47 -7.94
N LEU A 105 11.44 -11.28 -7.15
CA LEU A 105 12.60 -12.04 -7.61
C LEU A 105 12.30 -12.90 -8.86
N THR A 106 11.07 -13.40 -8.98
CA THR A 106 10.58 -14.21 -10.10
C THR A 106 10.05 -13.38 -11.27
N CYS A 107 9.78 -12.09 -11.07
CA CYS A 107 9.32 -11.17 -12.12
C CYS A 107 10.51 -10.61 -12.91
N PRO A 108 10.53 -10.75 -14.24
CA PRO A 108 11.63 -10.27 -15.07
C PRO A 108 11.98 -8.81 -14.83
N THR A 109 13.28 -8.55 -14.78
CA THR A 109 13.89 -7.22 -14.70
C THR A 109 13.70 -6.48 -13.38
N THR A 110 12.93 -6.99 -12.40
CA THR A 110 12.68 -6.20 -11.19
C THR A 110 13.93 -6.04 -10.31
N ALA A 111 13.98 -4.94 -9.56
CA ALA A 111 14.89 -4.75 -8.42
C ALA A 111 14.10 -4.16 -7.24
N VAL A 112 14.57 -4.42 -6.01
CA VAL A 112 13.96 -4.03 -4.73
C VAL A 112 15.03 -3.51 -3.78
#